data_AF-A0A072P2J1-F1
#
_entry.id   AF-A0A072P2J1-F1
#
_cell.length_a   1.000
_cell.length_b   1.000
_cell.length_c   1.000
_cell.angle_alpha   90.00
_cell.angle_beta   90.00
_cell.angle_gamma   90.00
#
_symmetry.space_group_name_H-M   'P 1'
#
loop_
_entity.id
_entity.type
_entity.pdbx_description
1 polymer ?
#
loop_
_entity_poly.entity_id
_entity_poly.type
_entity_poly.pdbx_seq_one_letter_code
_entity_poly.pdbx_strand_id
1 'polypeptide(L)'
;MKVGKNINAVLIWSLESTVCGLRSSLLIAIFYLSALVLQGAEMWLNNADNDFQDPSAMVGEGAHFCPGLGDGNFMAMLRDSNRKFQVYVQMRKPDKWAKEVRFDTADGKTMKVIVLQEFAQWASQYRRMIEACVDSVAYWTLSMSI
;
A
#
# COMPACT_ATOMS: atom_id res chain seq x y z
N MET A 1 14.35 38.14 -23.71
CA MET A 1 14.51 36.68 -23.50
C MET A 1 14.84 36.47 -22.02
N LYS A 2 13.85 36.11 -21.19
CA LYS A 2 14.04 35.79 -19.77
C LYS A 2 13.50 34.38 -19.53
N VAL A 3 14.41 33.48 -19.19
CA VAL A 3 14.19 32.06 -18.93
C VAL A 3 13.35 31.92 -17.65
N GLY A 4 12.18 31.31 -17.76
CA GLY A 4 11.33 30.97 -16.62
C GLY A 4 11.95 29.86 -15.79
N LYS A 5 12.12 30.09 -14.48
CA LYS A 5 12.49 29.04 -13.52
C LYS A 5 11.27 28.17 -13.25
N ASN A 6 11.25 26.97 -13.80
CA ASN A 6 10.35 25.90 -13.35
C ASN A 6 10.81 25.43 -11.98
N ILE A 7 10.06 25.80 -10.94
CA ILE A 7 10.20 25.27 -9.59
C ILE A 7 9.43 23.95 -9.52
N ASN A 8 10.14 22.83 -9.59
CA ASN A 8 9.59 21.52 -9.24
C ASN A 8 9.29 21.52 -7.74
N ALA A 9 8.03 21.42 -7.37
CA ALA A 9 7.61 21.30 -5.98
C ALA A 9 7.94 19.88 -5.48
N VAL A 10 9.04 19.75 -4.74
CA VAL A 10 9.31 18.58 -3.91
C VAL A 10 8.57 18.81 -2.60
N LEU A 11 7.50 18.05 -2.36
CA LEU A 11 6.74 18.13 -1.12
C LEU A 11 7.52 17.36 -0.03
N ILE A 12 8.29 18.08 0.79
CA ILE A 12 8.96 17.53 1.98
C ILE A 12 8.10 17.90 3.19
N TRP A 13 7.55 16.91 3.91
CA TRP A 13 6.86 17.17 5.18
C TRP A 13 7.70 16.68 6.36
N SER A 14 7.96 17.60 7.29
CA SER A 14 8.66 17.41 8.55
C SER A 14 7.79 16.61 9.54
N LEU A 15 8.37 15.57 10.13
CA LEU A 15 7.77 14.65 11.09
C LEU A 15 8.23 15.00 12.51
N GLU A 16 7.46 15.79 13.26
CA GLU A 16 7.58 15.77 14.72
C GLU A 16 6.61 14.74 15.30
N SER A 17 7.20 13.84 16.08
CA SER A 17 6.64 12.60 16.57
C SER A 17 5.78 12.84 17.81
N THR A 18 4.46 12.66 17.71
CA THR A 18 3.68 12.14 18.85
C THR A 18 2.39 11.49 18.35
N VAL A 19 2.13 10.28 18.86
CA VAL A 19 0.87 9.51 18.75
C VAL A 19 0.67 8.74 17.43
N CYS A 20 0.95 7.43 17.53
CA CYS A 20 0.85 6.37 16.53
C CYS A 20 -0.53 6.18 15.83
N GLY A 21 -1.55 6.98 16.16
CA GLY A 21 -2.93 6.80 15.68
C GLY A 21 -3.33 7.67 14.48
N LEU A 22 -2.66 8.81 14.25
CA LEU A 22 -3.04 9.75 13.17
C LEU A 22 -2.37 9.45 11.82
N ARG A 23 -1.39 8.55 11.77
CA ARG A 23 -0.62 8.25 10.54
C ARG A 23 -1.48 7.63 9.44
N SER A 24 -2.53 6.88 9.80
CA SER A 24 -3.43 6.22 8.84
C SER A 24 -4.50 7.18 8.30
N SER A 25 -4.95 8.15 9.08
CA SER A 25 -6.15 8.95 8.78
C SER A 25 -6.00 9.83 7.54
N LEU A 26 -4.80 10.36 7.28
CA LEU A 26 -4.55 11.24 6.13
C LEU A 26 -4.28 10.47 4.83
N LEU A 27 -3.74 9.24 4.91
CA LEU A 27 -3.59 8.37 3.73
C LEU A 27 -4.96 7.99 3.18
N ILE A 28 -5.92 7.75 4.07
CA ILE A 28 -7.29 7.43 3.69
C ILE A 28 -7.98 8.68 3.10
N ALA A 29 -7.66 9.89 3.59
CA ALA A 29 -8.27 11.19 3.21
C ALA A 29 -8.39 11.42 1.68
N ILE A 30 -7.38 11.01 0.91
CA ILE A 30 -7.30 11.24 -0.55
C ILE A 30 -8.26 10.31 -1.34
N PHE A 31 -8.73 9.21 -0.74
CA PHE A 31 -9.58 8.20 -1.40
C PHE A 31 -11.08 8.30 -1.04
N TYR A 32 -11.47 9.12 -0.05
CA TYR A 32 -12.83 9.20 0.52
C TYR A 32 -13.93 9.83 -0.38
N LEU A 33 -13.62 10.31 -1.58
CA LEU A 33 -14.58 11.09 -2.39
C LEU A 33 -15.52 10.27 -3.28
N SER A 34 -15.62 8.95 -3.09
CA SER A 34 -16.58 8.14 -3.83
C SER A 34 -17.16 7.05 -2.95
N ALA A 35 -18.46 6.78 -3.10
CA ALA A 35 -19.25 5.77 -2.36
C ALA A 35 -18.78 4.34 -2.67
N LEU A 36 -17.52 4.07 -2.40
CA LEU A 36 -16.81 2.86 -2.76
C LEU A 36 -16.46 2.12 -1.49
N VAL A 37 -16.66 0.81 -1.58
CA VAL A 37 -16.09 -0.12 -0.64
C VAL A 37 -14.65 -0.38 -1.07
N LEU A 38 -13.72 -0.18 -0.15
CA LEU A 38 -12.31 -0.46 -0.34
C LEU A 38 -11.94 -1.61 0.58
N GLN A 39 -11.43 -2.68 -0.02
CA GLN A 39 -10.87 -3.82 0.69
C GLN A 39 -9.36 -3.67 0.70
N GLY A 40 -8.72 -3.84 1.86
CA GLY A 40 -7.29 -3.63 1.97
C GLY A 40 -6.60 -4.65 2.86
N ALA A 41 -5.33 -4.87 2.58
CA ALA A 41 -4.47 -5.71 3.39
C ALA A 41 -3.16 -5.00 3.70
N GLU A 42 -2.63 -5.27 4.89
CA GLU A 42 -1.33 -4.82 5.34
C GLU A 42 -0.43 -6.04 5.52
N MET A 43 0.77 -5.95 4.96
CA MET A 43 1.75 -7.02 4.95
C MET A 43 3.12 -6.45 5.30
N TRP A 44 4.04 -7.31 5.75
CA TRP A 44 5.37 -6.88 6.16
C TRP A 44 6.46 -7.63 5.41
N LEU A 45 7.46 -6.91 4.93
CA LEU A 45 8.69 -7.45 4.38
C LEU A 45 9.85 -7.15 5.35
N ASN A 46 10.47 -8.21 5.86
CA ASN A 46 11.67 -8.10 6.68
C ASN A 46 12.92 -8.06 5.78
N ASN A 47 14.02 -7.48 6.29
CA ASN A 47 15.33 -7.47 5.62
C ASN A 47 15.33 -6.94 4.17
N ALA A 48 14.41 -6.03 3.85
CA ALA A 48 14.21 -5.54 2.48
C ALA A 48 15.47 -4.90 1.86
N ASP A 49 16.35 -4.31 2.69
CA ASP A 49 17.61 -3.72 2.22
C ASP A 49 18.60 -4.72 1.64
N ASN A 50 18.60 -5.95 2.18
CA ASN A 50 19.52 -6.98 1.76
C ASN A 50 18.92 -7.80 0.63
N ASP A 51 17.63 -8.15 0.77
CA ASP A 51 16.97 -9.11 -0.12
C ASP A 51 16.29 -8.43 -1.33
N PHE A 52 16.02 -7.12 -1.24
CA PHE A 52 15.24 -6.36 -2.23
C PHE A 52 15.86 -4.97 -2.50
N GLN A 53 17.10 -4.94 -2.99
CA GLN A 53 17.85 -3.70 -3.25
C GLN A 53 17.12 -2.73 -4.19
N ASP A 54 16.52 -3.23 -5.28
CA ASP A 54 15.79 -2.38 -6.24
C ASP A 54 14.56 -1.71 -5.59
N PRO A 55 13.63 -2.46 -4.93
CA PRO A 55 12.57 -1.84 -4.14
C PRO A 55 13.08 -0.95 -3.01
N SER A 56 14.19 -1.32 -2.38
CA SER A 56 14.79 -0.54 -1.31
C SER A 56 15.22 0.85 -1.78
N ALA A 57 15.88 0.92 -2.93
CA ALA A 57 16.27 2.16 -3.58
C ALA A 57 15.05 2.99 -4.04
N MET A 58 14.01 2.34 -4.57
CA MET A 58 12.78 3.00 -5.01
C MET A 58 12.03 3.66 -3.84
N VAL A 59 11.85 2.95 -2.73
CA VAL A 59 11.16 3.49 -1.54
C VAL A 59 12.01 4.55 -0.83
N GLY A 60 13.34 4.42 -0.92
CA GLY A 60 14.26 5.30 -0.22
C GLY A 60 14.05 5.24 1.28
N GLU A 61 14.18 6.38 1.96
CA GLU A 61 14.02 6.49 3.43
C GLU A 61 12.57 6.77 3.88
N GLY A 62 11.61 6.76 2.96
CA GLY A 62 10.24 7.21 3.24
C GLY A 62 9.18 6.22 2.78
N ALA A 63 8.32 6.70 1.89
CA ALA A 63 7.21 5.94 1.36
C ALA A 63 7.13 6.06 -0.16
N HIS A 64 6.73 4.96 -0.81
CA HIS A 64 6.42 4.93 -2.24
C HIS A 64 4.94 4.61 -2.43
N PHE A 65 4.26 5.42 -3.24
CA PHE A 65 2.85 5.28 -3.54
C PHE A 65 2.65 4.97 -5.02
N CYS A 66 1.85 3.94 -5.30
CA CYS A 66 1.58 3.47 -6.64
C CYS A 66 0.06 3.34 -6.81
N PRO A 67 -0.61 4.34 -7.40
CA PRO A 67 -2.00 4.20 -7.82
C PRO A 67 -2.08 3.42 -9.14
N GLY A 68 -2.91 2.38 -9.16
CA GLY A 68 -3.24 1.64 -10.37
C GLY A 68 -4.12 2.49 -11.29
N LEU A 69 -3.67 2.66 -12.53
CA LEU A 69 -4.40 3.45 -13.52
C LEU A 69 -5.61 2.64 -14.02
N GLY A 70 -6.79 2.92 -13.46
CA GLY A 70 -8.07 2.44 -13.96
C GLY A 70 -8.51 1.04 -13.48
N ASP A 71 -7.68 0.32 -12.73
CA ASP A 71 -8.05 -0.98 -12.13
C ASP A 71 -8.67 -0.83 -10.73
N GLY A 72 -8.60 0.36 -10.13
CA GLY A 72 -9.11 0.62 -8.79
C GLY A 72 -8.24 0.01 -7.69
N ASN A 73 -7.02 -0.41 -8.01
CA ASN A 73 -6.05 -0.92 -7.06
C ASN A 73 -5.05 0.17 -6.67
N PHE A 74 -4.49 0.03 -5.48
CA PHE A 74 -3.48 0.93 -4.96
C PHE A 74 -2.49 0.14 -4.09
N MET A 75 -1.22 0.53 -4.17
CA MET A 75 -0.17 -0.02 -3.32
C MET A 75 0.63 1.12 -2.68
N ALA A 76 0.87 1.01 -1.38
CA ALA A 76 1.84 1.83 -0.68
C ALA A 76 2.90 0.96 -0.02
N MET A 77 4.16 1.41 -0.08
CA MET A 77 5.28 0.80 0.62
C MET A 77 5.88 1.84 1.53
N LEU A 78 5.90 1.56 2.83
CA LEU A 78 6.40 2.47 3.86
C LEU A 78 7.57 1.81 4.55
N ARG A 79 8.69 2.53 4.65
CA ARG A 79 9.82 2.12 5.49
C ARG A 79 9.56 2.48 6.94
N ASP A 80 9.67 1.49 7.82
CA ASP A 80 9.62 1.71 9.27
C ASP A 80 11.01 2.03 9.85
N SER A 81 11.05 2.43 11.12
CA SER A 81 12.30 2.72 11.83
C SER A 81 13.20 1.50 12.05
N ASN A 82 12.68 0.29 11.86
CA ASN A 82 13.43 -0.97 11.95
C ASN A 82 13.90 -1.46 10.58
N ARG A 83 13.85 -0.59 9.55
CA ARG A 83 14.25 -0.90 8.17
C ARG A 83 13.42 -2.01 7.52
N LYS A 84 12.21 -2.28 8.03
CA LYS A 84 11.22 -3.17 7.40
C LYS A 84 10.34 -2.37 6.46
N PHE A 85 9.76 -3.06 5.48
CA PHE A 85 8.68 -2.47 4.70
C PHE A 85 7.33 -2.95 5.18
N GLN A 86 6.43 -1.99 5.38
CA GLN A 86 5.01 -2.23 5.45
C GLN A 86 4.42 -2.00 4.05
N VAL A 87 3.81 -3.04 3.50
CA VAL A 87 3.15 -3.03 2.20
C VAL A 87 1.66 -2.99 2.42
N TYR A 88 1.05 -1.88 2.01
CA TYR A 88 -0.38 -1.71 1.98
C TYR A 88 -0.88 -1.98 0.58
N VAL A 89 -1.89 -2.83 0.45
CA VAL A 89 -2.65 -2.99 -0.78
C VAL A 89 -4.09 -2.59 -0.51
N GLN A 90 -4.69 -1.92 -1.49
CA GLN A 90 -6.08 -1.54 -1.48
C GLN A 90 -6.69 -1.87 -2.83
N MET A 91 -7.91 -2.40 -2.79
CA MET A 91 -8.64 -2.87 -3.95
C MET A 91 -10.07 -2.33 -3.85
N ARG A 92 -10.56 -1.74 -4.93
CA ARG A 92 -11.97 -1.36 -5.07
C ARG A 92 -12.82 -2.61 -5.32
N LYS A 93 -13.51 -3.10 -4.29
CA LYS A 93 -14.29 -4.34 -4.35
C LYS A 93 -15.59 -4.20 -3.57
N PRO A 94 -16.70 -4.82 -4.02
CA PRO A 94 -17.96 -4.78 -3.28
C PRO A 94 -17.82 -5.46 -1.90
N ASP A 95 -18.65 -5.09 -0.93
CA ASP A 95 -18.62 -5.64 0.45
C ASP A 95 -18.64 -7.17 0.51
N LYS A 96 -19.34 -7.81 -0.43
CA LYS A 96 -19.48 -9.27 -0.46
C LYS A 96 -18.22 -9.98 -0.95
N TRP A 97 -17.35 -9.29 -1.68
CA TRP A 97 -16.17 -9.89 -2.32
C TRP A 97 -15.28 -10.61 -1.30
N ALA A 98 -14.98 -9.97 -0.17
CA ALA A 98 -14.11 -10.55 0.85
C ALA A 98 -14.64 -11.88 1.40
N LYS A 99 -15.97 -12.01 1.53
CA LYS A 99 -16.61 -13.27 1.94
C LYS A 99 -16.57 -14.32 0.83
N GLU A 100 -16.79 -13.91 -0.41
CA GLU A 100 -16.80 -14.80 -1.58
C GLU A 100 -15.42 -15.44 -1.83
N VAL A 101 -14.35 -14.65 -1.70
CA VAL A 101 -12.98 -15.13 -1.90
C VAL A 101 -12.34 -15.68 -0.62
N ARG A 102 -13.06 -15.65 0.52
CA ARG A 102 -12.55 -16.05 1.84
C ARG A 102 -11.29 -15.30 2.25
N PHE A 103 -11.34 -13.97 2.15
CA PHE A 103 -10.25 -13.08 2.55
C PHE A 103 -10.17 -13.01 4.08
N ASP A 104 -9.41 -13.92 4.68
CA ASP A 104 -9.34 -14.14 6.13
C ASP A 104 -7.91 -13.95 6.68
N THR A 105 -7.77 -13.08 7.67
CA THR A 105 -6.50 -12.83 8.39
C THR A 105 -5.89 -14.07 9.05
N ALA A 106 -6.69 -15.08 9.36
CA ALA A 106 -6.19 -16.33 9.92
C ALA A 106 -5.41 -17.17 8.90
N ASP A 107 -5.60 -16.92 7.60
CA ASP A 107 -4.92 -17.61 6.50
C ASP A 107 -4.24 -16.59 5.56
N GLY A 108 -3.17 -15.98 6.07
CA GLY A 108 -2.43 -14.98 5.30
C GLY A 108 -1.75 -15.53 4.05
N LYS A 109 -1.53 -16.86 3.94
CA LYS A 109 -1.06 -17.48 2.68
C LYS A 109 -2.13 -17.37 1.60
N THR A 110 -3.36 -17.77 1.92
CA THR A 110 -4.49 -17.64 0.99
C THR A 110 -4.76 -16.17 0.65
N MET A 111 -4.69 -15.27 1.63
CA MET A 111 -4.80 -13.83 1.36
C MET A 111 -3.75 -13.32 0.38
N LYS A 112 -2.47 -13.68 0.57
CA LYS A 112 -1.40 -13.28 -0.35
C LYS A 112 -1.66 -13.79 -1.77
N VAL A 113 -2.15 -15.02 -1.93
CA VAL A 113 -2.52 -15.56 -3.25
C VAL A 113 -3.62 -14.73 -3.90
N ILE A 114 -4.66 -14.37 -3.14
CA ILE A 114 -5.77 -13.52 -3.63
C ILE A 114 -5.24 -12.14 -4.03
N VAL A 115 -4.41 -11.50 -3.19
CA VAL A 115 -3.79 -10.21 -3.51
C VAL A 115 -2.95 -10.33 -4.79
N LEU A 116 -2.14 -11.38 -4.94
CA LEU A 116 -1.33 -11.57 -6.15
C LEU A 116 -2.18 -11.72 -7.42
N GLN A 117 -3.37 -12.31 -7.32
CA GLN A 117 -4.32 -12.39 -8.42
C GLN A 117 -4.86 -11.01 -8.79
N GLU A 118 -5.20 -10.20 -7.79
CA GLU A 118 -5.72 -8.83 -8.00
C GLU A 118 -4.68 -7.90 -8.62
N PHE A 119 -3.40 -8.14 -8.33
CA PHE A 119 -2.27 -7.38 -8.87
C PHE A 119 -1.62 -8.08 -10.07
N ALA A 120 -2.24 -9.09 -10.68
CA ALA A 120 -1.62 -9.93 -11.73
C ALA A 120 -1.11 -9.13 -12.95
N GLN A 121 -1.79 -8.03 -13.29
CA GLN A 121 -1.43 -7.16 -14.42
C GLN A 121 -0.34 -6.14 -14.08
N TRP A 122 0.04 -6.02 -12.80
CA TRP A 122 1.06 -5.08 -12.38
C TRP A 122 2.46 -5.58 -12.75
N ALA A 123 3.36 -4.60 -12.90
CA ALA A 123 4.76 -4.88 -13.18
C ALA A 123 5.37 -5.82 -12.12
N SER A 124 6.24 -6.73 -12.56
CA SER A 124 6.70 -7.86 -11.74
C SER A 124 7.41 -7.44 -10.46
N GLN A 125 8.02 -6.26 -10.41
CA GLN A 125 8.63 -5.72 -9.20
C GLN A 125 7.63 -5.52 -8.05
N TYR A 126 6.38 -5.11 -8.32
CA TYR A 126 5.37 -4.93 -7.27
C TYR A 126 4.81 -6.27 -6.79
N ARG A 127 4.64 -7.23 -7.69
CA ARG A 127 4.20 -8.59 -7.33
C ARG A 127 5.24 -9.32 -6.48
N ARG A 128 6.53 -9.19 -6.84
CA ARG A 128 7.64 -9.76 -6.04
C ARG A 128 7.65 -9.25 -4.60
N MET A 129 7.26 -7.99 -4.38
CA MET A 129 7.16 -7.44 -3.02
C MET A 129 6.07 -8.13 -2.21
N ILE A 130 4.89 -8.33 -2.80
CA ILE A 130 3.78 -9.04 -2.15
C ILE A 130 4.19 -10.50 -1.86
N GLU A 131 4.82 -11.18 -2.82
CA GLU A 131 5.29 -12.56 -2.67
C GLU A 131 6.26 -12.71 -1.48
N ALA A 132 7.15 -11.73 -1.32
CA ALA A 132 8.19 -11.73 -0.31
C ALA A 132 7.73 -11.34 1.10
N CYS A 133 6.56 -10.71 1.24
CA CYS A 133 6.02 -10.41 2.55
C CYS A 133 5.83 -11.67 3.39
N VAL A 134 5.94 -11.56 4.72
CA VAL A 134 5.58 -12.66 5.62
C VAL A 134 4.09 -12.99 5.49
N ASP A 135 3.72 -14.21 5.86
CA ASP A 135 2.33 -14.67 5.81
C ASP A 135 1.45 -14.06 6.91
N SER A 136 1.99 -13.19 7.77
CA SER A 136 1.17 -12.40 8.69
C SER A 136 0.60 -11.21 7.94
N VAL A 137 -0.73 -11.20 7.81
CA VAL A 137 -1.47 -10.20 7.05
C VAL A 137 -2.57 -9.63 7.93
N ALA A 138 -2.68 -8.31 7.99
CA ALA A 138 -3.85 -7.64 8.55
C ALA A 138 -4.81 -7.29 7.41
N TYR A 139 -6.11 -7.32 7.67
CA TYR A 139 -7.17 -6.98 6.73
C TYR A 139 -8.05 -5.88 7.30
N TRP A 140 -8.54 -5.02 6.41
CA TRP A 140 -9.55 -4.04 6.74
C TRP A 140 -10.51 -3.82 5.57
N THR A 141 -11.74 -3.46 5.91
CA THR A 141 -12.73 -2.91 4.99
C THR A 141 -12.96 -1.47 5.35
N LEU A 142 -12.91 -0.59 4.36
CA LEU A 142 -13.41 0.77 4.47
C LEU A 142 -14.68 0.87 3.65
N SER A 143 -15.80 1.04 4.34
CA SER A 143 -17.10 1.32 3.74
C SER A 143 -17.70 2.56 4.39
N MET A 144 -18.42 3.35 3.60
CA MET A 144 -19.28 4.40 4.13
C MET A 144 -20.69 3.84 4.27
N SER A 145 -21.17 3.71 5.51
CA SER A 145 -22.60 3.62 5.79
C SER A 145 -23.20 5.00 5.58
N ILE A 146 -24.04 5.16 4.56
CA ILE A 146 -24.90 6.35 4.41
C ILE A 146 -26.04 6.24 5.42
#